data_AF-A0A2S2QE10-F1
#
_entry.id   AF-A0A2S2QE10-F1
#
_cell.length_a   1.000
_cell.length_b   1.000
_cell.length_c   1.000
_cell.angle_alpha   90.00
_cell.angle_beta   90.00
_cell.angle_gamma   90.00
#
_symmetry.space_group_name_H-M   'P 1'
#
loop_
_entity.id
_entity.type
_entity.pdbx_description
1 polymer ?
#
loop_
_entity_poly.entity_id
_entity_poly.type
_entity_poly.pdbx_seq_one_letter_code
_entity_poly.pdbx_strand_id
1 'polypeptide(L)'
;MDIFAEASCSRDFRNQNFTYNDLFNLLRGNGPLNPQSKQSRKFLFKKLCEKYDGKNWMLEYTNKINAGLNSYTIVLSRKWIQCNRNIHIFYKNNSAWLIRNI
;
A
#
# COMPACT_ATOMS: atom_id res chain seq x y z
N MET A 1 5.78 -4.20 39.60
CA MET A 1 5.99 -5.39 38.76
C MET A 1 4.74 -5.60 37.96
N ASP A 2 4.96 -5.74 36.67
CA ASP A 2 4.04 -5.60 35.55
C ASP A 2 2.96 -6.67 35.48
N ILE A 3 1.74 -6.25 35.14
CA ILE A 3 0.80 -7.08 34.36
C ILE A 3 0.07 -6.14 33.39
N PHE A 4 0.73 -5.82 32.27
CA PHE A 4 0.04 -5.41 31.05
C PHE A 4 -0.47 -6.67 30.35
N ALA A 5 -1.75 -6.99 30.53
CA ALA A 5 -2.53 -7.86 29.68
C ALA A 5 -3.99 -7.59 30.08
N GLU A 6 -4.93 -7.20 29.23
CA GLU A 6 -5.10 -7.55 27.82
C GLU A 6 -5.75 -6.34 27.12
N ALA A 7 -4.99 -5.66 26.26
CA ALA A 7 -5.64 -4.93 25.18
C ALA A 7 -6.29 -6.00 24.31
N SER A 8 -7.61 -6.09 24.36
CA SER A 8 -8.44 -6.95 23.52
C SER A 8 -8.07 -6.72 22.05
N CYS A 9 -7.11 -7.50 21.55
CA CYS A 9 -6.76 -7.58 20.15
C CYS A 9 -8.01 -8.07 19.41
N SER A 10 -8.72 -7.13 18.79
CA SER A 10 -9.82 -7.46 17.90
C SER A 10 -9.30 -8.46 16.86
N ARG A 11 -9.84 -9.69 16.93
CA ARG A 11 -9.46 -10.81 16.04
C ARG A 11 -9.87 -10.57 14.57
N ASP A 12 -10.31 -9.37 14.22
CA ASP A 12 -10.83 -8.95 12.93
C ASP A 12 -9.80 -8.28 12.00
N PHE A 13 -8.50 -8.50 12.24
CA PHE A 13 -7.45 -8.11 11.26
C PHE A 13 -7.53 -8.90 9.94
N ARG A 14 -8.40 -9.92 9.82
CA ARG A 14 -8.45 -10.84 8.67
C ARG A 14 -9.04 -10.24 7.38
N ASN A 15 -9.66 -9.07 7.43
CA ASN A 15 -10.31 -8.44 6.25
C ASN A 15 -9.65 -7.14 5.76
N GLN A 16 -8.43 -6.87 6.19
CA GLN A 16 -7.70 -5.63 5.91
C GLN A 16 -6.78 -5.74 4.68
N ASN A 17 -7.35 -6.07 3.51
CA ASN A 17 -6.56 -6.20 2.29
C ASN A 17 -6.59 -4.89 1.47
N PHE A 18 -5.50 -4.14 1.46
CA PHE A 18 -5.32 -3.10 0.44
C PHE A 18 -5.02 -3.78 -0.88
N THR A 19 -5.76 -3.39 -1.90
CA THR A 19 -5.45 -3.78 -3.27
C THR A 19 -4.44 -2.81 -3.88
N TYR A 20 -3.75 -3.26 -4.92
CA TYR A 20 -2.88 -2.40 -5.71
C TYR A 20 -3.66 -1.24 -6.38
N ASN A 21 -4.96 -1.44 -6.63
CA ASN A 21 -5.87 -0.40 -7.07
C ASN A 21 -6.03 0.72 -6.03
N ASP A 22 -6.20 0.37 -4.76
CA ASP A 22 -6.32 1.34 -3.68
C ASP A 22 -5.07 2.20 -3.56
N LEU A 23 -3.90 1.57 -3.59
CA LEU A 23 -2.60 2.26 -3.58
C LEU A 23 -2.42 3.16 -4.80
N PHE A 24 -2.91 2.71 -5.98
CA PHE A 24 -2.78 3.47 -7.21
C PHE A 24 -3.65 4.73 -7.17
N ASN A 25 -4.88 4.60 -6.68
CA ASN A 25 -5.80 5.72 -6.52
C ASN A 25 -5.29 6.72 -5.46
N LEU A 26 -4.68 6.24 -4.38
CA LEU A 26 -4.02 7.10 -3.38
C LEU A 26 -2.89 7.93 -4.00
N LEU A 27 -2.00 7.30 -4.79
CA LEU A 27 -0.92 8.01 -5.47
C LEU A 27 -1.44 8.99 -6.52
N ARG A 28 -2.43 8.59 -7.31
CA ARG A 28 -2.99 9.41 -8.39
C ARG A 28 -3.73 10.64 -7.85
N GLY A 29 -4.53 10.46 -6.81
CA GLY A 29 -5.39 11.53 -6.28
C GLY A 29 -4.61 12.54 -5.44
N ASN A 30 -3.63 12.07 -4.67
CA ASN A 30 -3.03 12.86 -3.58
C ASN A 30 -1.50 12.68 -3.42
N GLY A 31 -0.85 11.91 -4.30
CA GLY A 31 0.55 11.54 -4.16
C GLY A 31 1.49 12.22 -5.18
N PRO A 32 2.82 12.07 -4.99
CA PRO A 32 3.79 12.48 -5.99
C PRO A 32 3.66 11.62 -7.26
N LEU A 33 3.67 12.25 -8.43
CA LEU A 33 3.59 11.59 -9.75
C LEU A 33 4.76 10.63 -10.08
N ASN A 34 5.64 10.35 -9.10
CA ASN A 34 6.74 9.39 -9.21
C ASN A 34 6.59 8.27 -8.16
N PRO A 35 5.96 7.13 -8.50
CA PRO A 35 5.71 6.03 -7.59
C PRO A 35 6.96 5.46 -6.91
N GLN A 36 8.10 5.44 -7.60
CA GLN A 36 9.37 4.90 -7.05
C GLN A 36 10.05 5.83 -6.03
N SER A 37 9.60 7.08 -5.93
CA SER A 37 10.21 8.02 -5.01
C SER A 37 10.04 7.57 -3.55
N LYS A 38 11.03 7.92 -2.70
CA LYS A 38 10.94 7.72 -1.24
C LYS A 38 9.70 8.43 -0.67
N GLN A 39 9.31 9.57 -1.25
CA GLN A 39 8.13 10.33 -0.84
C GLN A 39 6.83 9.56 -1.11
N SER A 40 6.67 8.96 -2.29
CA SER A 40 5.49 8.14 -2.63
C SER A 40 5.36 6.92 -1.74
N ARG A 41 6.47 6.21 -1.46
CA ARG A 41 6.47 5.07 -0.54
C ARG A 41 6.11 5.49 0.90
N LYS A 42 6.68 6.60 1.41
CA LYS A 42 6.32 7.15 2.72
C LYS A 42 4.85 7.58 2.80
N PHE A 43 4.35 8.20 1.74
CA PHE A 43 2.96 8.62 1.66
C PHE A 43 2.00 7.42 1.72
N LEU A 44 2.26 6.40 0.91
CA LEU A 44 1.49 5.16 0.93
C LEU A 44 1.54 4.48 2.31
N PHE A 45 2.74 4.35 2.87
CA PHE A 45 2.92 3.78 4.20
C PHE A 45 2.11 4.53 5.26
N LYS A 46 2.19 5.87 5.27
CA LYS A 46 1.39 6.71 6.18
C LYS A 46 -0.11 6.46 6.03
N LYS A 47 -0.61 6.37 4.79
CA LYS A 47 -2.03 6.10 4.53
C LYS A 47 -2.47 4.71 4.96
N LEU A 48 -1.60 3.71 4.84
CA LEU A 48 -1.84 2.37 5.39
C LEU A 48 -1.90 2.41 6.93
N CYS A 49 -0.97 3.12 7.58
CA CYS A 49 -0.96 3.27 9.04
C CYS A 49 -2.20 3.98 9.57
N GLU A 50 -2.63 5.07 8.91
CA GLU A 50 -3.82 5.83 9.29
C GLU A 50 -5.09 4.96 9.22
N LYS A 51 -5.19 4.06 8.23
CA LYS A 51 -6.38 3.22 8.04
C LYS A 51 -6.45 2.03 9.03
N TYR A 52 -5.32 1.53 9.49
CA TYR A 52 -5.24 0.32 10.33
C TYR A 52 -4.78 0.59 11.75
N ASP A 53 -5.10 1.78 12.27
CA ASP A 53 -4.80 2.21 13.63
C ASP A 53 -3.35 1.88 14.03
N GLY A 54 -2.42 2.36 13.20
CA GLY A 54 -1.01 1.96 13.18
C GLY A 54 -0.20 2.19 14.47
N LYS A 55 -0.83 2.67 15.54
CA LYS A 55 -0.23 2.81 16.87
C LYS A 55 0.23 1.47 17.47
N ASN A 56 -0.32 0.34 17.02
CA ASN A 56 -0.01 -1.01 17.53
C ASN A 56 0.68 -1.93 16.50
N TRP A 57 1.27 -1.39 15.43
CA TRP A 57 1.93 -2.24 14.44
C TRP A 57 3.22 -2.85 14.99
N MET A 58 3.30 -4.18 14.95
CA MET A 58 4.55 -4.89 15.18
C MET A 58 5.58 -4.53 14.09
N LEU A 59 6.86 -4.53 14.45
CA LEU A 59 7.96 -4.22 13.53
C LEU A 59 7.97 -5.13 12.30
N GLU A 60 7.66 -6.42 12.49
CA GLU A 60 7.58 -7.40 11.41
C GLU A 60 6.51 -7.05 10.36
N TYR A 61 5.34 -6.58 10.83
CA TYR A 61 4.27 -6.14 9.94
C TYR A 61 4.69 -4.89 9.15
N THR A 62 5.35 -3.95 9.83
CA THR A 62 5.92 -2.75 9.19
C THR A 62 6.93 -3.12 8.10
N ASN A 63 7.81 -4.09 8.34
CA ASN A 63 8.79 -4.55 7.35
C ASN A 63 8.11 -5.21 6.15
N LYS A 64 7.11 -6.08 6.39
CA LYS A 64 6.34 -6.74 5.33
C LYS A 64 5.63 -5.73 4.44
N ILE A 65 4.94 -4.75 5.04
CA ILE A 65 4.25 -3.69 4.30
C ILE A 65 5.24 -2.85 3.49
N ASN A 66 6.37 -2.46 4.06
CA ASN A 66 7.40 -1.70 3.34
C ASN A 66 7.97 -2.48 2.14
N ALA A 67 8.21 -3.79 2.30
CA ALA A 67 8.64 -4.66 1.21
C ALA A 67 7.57 -4.76 0.10
N GLY A 68 6.30 -4.92 0.49
CA GLY A 68 5.15 -4.93 -0.41
C GLY A 68 5.04 -3.62 -1.20
N LEU A 69 5.14 -2.47 -0.52
CA LEU A 69 5.12 -1.15 -1.14
C LEU A 69 6.30 -0.94 -2.09
N ASN A 70 7.49 -1.43 -1.73
CA ASN A 70 8.65 -1.35 -2.59
C ASN A 70 8.44 -2.15 -3.88
N SER A 71 8.01 -3.39 -3.78
CA SER A 71 7.69 -4.24 -4.94
C SER A 71 6.60 -3.60 -5.82
N TYR A 72 5.51 -3.15 -5.19
CA TYR A 72 4.41 -2.46 -5.84
C TYR A 72 4.88 -1.23 -6.64
N THR A 73 5.63 -0.33 -6.01
CA THR A 73 6.07 0.93 -6.65
C THR A 73 7.04 0.71 -7.81
N ILE A 74 7.91 -0.30 -7.72
CA ILE A 74 8.79 -0.70 -8.84
C ILE A 74 7.97 -1.17 -10.04
N VAL A 75 7.03 -2.10 -9.80
CA VAL A 75 6.19 -2.68 -10.85
C VAL A 75 5.24 -1.64 -11.44
N LEU A 76 4.65 -0.79 -10.60
CA LEU A 76 3.78 0.31 -11.02
C LEU A 76 4.51 1.22 -12.01
N SER A 77 5.71 1.71 -11.69
CA SER A 77 6.45 2.60 -12.57
C SER A 77 6.72 1.97 -13.95
N ARG A 78 7.08 0.69 -14.00
CA ARG A 78 7.29 -0.03 -15.27
C ARG A 78 6.01 -0.10 -16.09
N LYS A 79 4.91 -0.54 -15.49
CA LYS A 79 3.60 -0.65 -16.14
C LYS A 79 3.06 0.71 -16.59
N TRP A 80 3.30 1.75 -15.80
CA TRP A 80 2.89 3.13 -16.11
C TRP A 80 3.62 3.68 -17.34
N ILE A 81 4.93 3.45 -17.42
CA ILE A 81 5.74 3.82 -18.59
C ILE A 81 5.31 3.04 -19.83
N GLN A 82 5.11 1.72 -19.72
CA GLN A 82 4.65 0.87 -20.83
C GLN A 82 3.30 1.29 -21.41
N CYS A 83 2.45 1.93 -20.60
CA CYS A 83 1.16 2.44 -21.04
C CYS A 83 1.22 3.89 -21.52
N ASN A 84 2.42 4.41 -21.82
CA ASN A 84 2.66 5.81 -22.19
C ASN A 84 2.06 6.81 -21.18
N ARG A 85 2.00 6.43 -19.89
CA ARG A 85 1.34 7.21 -18.83
C ARG A 85 -0.13 7.54 -19.14
N ASN A 86 -0.78 6.76 -20.00
CA ASN A 86 -2.18 6.88 -20.31
C ASN A 86 -3.01 6.01 -19.37
N ILE A 87 -3.94 6.63 -18.68
CA ILE A 87 -4.76 5.99 -17.65
C ILE A 87 -5.69 4.91 -18.20
N HIS A 88 -6.31 5.15 -19.36
CA HIS A 88 -7.25 4.21 -19.97
C HIS A 88 -6.52 2.96 -20.46
N ILE A 89 -5.36 3.14 -21.10
CA ILE A 89 -4.49 2.03 -21.52
C ILE A 89 -3.99 1.25 -20.30
N PHE A 90 -3.58 1.97 -19.24
CA PHE A 90 -3.11 1.35 -18.01
C PHE A 90 -4.17 0.44 -17.38
N TYR A 91 -5.40 0.92 -17.19
CA TYR A 91 -6.48 0.11 -16.65
C TYR A 91 -6.83 -1.07 -17.54
N LYS A 92 -6.92 -0.86 -18.85
CA LYS A 92 -7.20 -1.93 -19.82
C LYS A 92 -6.18 -3.06 -19.74
N ASN A 93 -4.89 -2.72 -19.60
CA ASN A 93 -3.81 -3.69 -19.66
C ASN A 93 -3.45 -4.30 -18.29
N ASN A 94 -3.86 -3.69 -17.18
CA ASN A 94 -3.38 -4.06 -15.84
C ASN A 94 -4.49 -4.30 -14.80
N SER A 95 -5.75 -4.38 -15.20
CA SER A 95 -6.91 -4.65 -14.30
C SER A 95 -6.68 -5.85 -13.37
N ALA A 96 -6.23 -6.99 -13.91
CA ALA A 96 -5.93 -8.19 -13.14
C ALA A 96 -4.75 -8.03 -12.15
N TRP A 97 -3.84 -7.10 -12.42
CA TRP A 97 -2.74 -6.79 -11.50
C TRP A 97 -3.20 -5.85 -10.37
N LEU A 98 -4.16 -4.97 -10.65
CA LEU A 98 -4.67 -4.00 -9.69
C LEU A 98 -5.51 -4.62 -8.57
N ILE A 99 -6.11 -5.79 -8.79
CA ILE A 99 -6.89 -6.52 -7.77
C ILE A 99 -6.03 -7.29 -6.76
N ARG A 100 -4.69 -7.28 -6.91
CA ARG A 100 -3.78 -7.99 -5.99
C ARG A 100 -3.71 -7.29 -4.65
N ASN A 101 -3.67 -8.09 -3.58
CA ASN A 101 -3.47 -7.60 -2.22
C ASN A 101 -2.00 -7.34 -1.92
N ILE A 102 -1.73 -6.40 -1.01
CA ILE A 102 -0.40 -6.13 -0.46
C ILE A 102 -0.02 -7.06 0.70
#